data_AF-A0A7L4CQL3-F1
#
_entry.id   AF-A0A7L4CQL3-F1
#
_cell.length_a   1.000
_cell.length_b   1.000
_cell.length_c   1.000
_cell.angle_alpha   90.00
_cell.angle_beta   90.00
_cell.angle_gamma   90.00
#
_symmetry.space_group_name_H-M   'P 1'
#
loop_
_entity.id
_entity.type
_entity.pdbx_description
1 polymer ?
#
loop_
_entity_poly.entity_id
_entity_poly.type
_entity_poly.pdbx_seq_one_letter_code
_entity_poly.pdbx_strand_id
1 'polypeptide(L)'
;EAAAAFGCLISDMWLGELDCVSLKGFHSALGKRYPTFSKRTQQDAQEFLMCVLNELHEALKTVRTQLWKRRGVTDAKASRGSVSETSIITQLFEGQLSYDITCLECNITTNRPESFTVLSLPIPSKSACSLQDCLKCFFQQDTLTWNNQIHCSWCGTKQDAAVKGTITKAPQIIIFHLKRFEWQGKHNRKLSTDICYPLSNLDLSPYSSPLTCKEVEYSLCAVVNHSGSLDDGHYTAFCKHSVTEDWYSCDDAQITNIPTSSVQTDTAYLLFY
;
A
#
# COMPACT_ATOMS: atom_id res chain seq x y z
N GLU A 1 12.04 -0.99 19.47
CA GLU A 1 12.95 -2.13 19.15
C GLU A 1 12.91 -2.45 17.65
N ALA A 2 11.75 -2.83 17.09
CA ALA A 2 11.61 -3.17 15.67
C ALA A 2 12.12 -2.08 14.69
N ALA A 3 11.74 -0.82 14.88
CA ALA A 3 12.20 0.28 14.03
C ALA A 3 13.73 0.52 14.10
N ALA A 4 14.35 0.30 15.26
CA ALA A 4 15.81 0.41 15.40
C ALA A 4 16.51 -0.75 14.70
N ALA A 5 16.00 -1.97 14.87
CA ALA A 5 16.50 -3.15 14.17
C ALA A 5 16.36 -3.04 12.65
N PHE A 6 15.26 -2.44 12.16
CA PHE A 6 15.08 -2.09 10.75
C PHE A 6 16.14 -1.08 10.28
N GLY A 7 16.40 -0.03 11.07
CA GLY A 7 17.45 0.95 10.76
C GLY A 7 18.85 0.32 10.65
N CYS A 8 19.21 -0.60 11.56
CA CYS A 8 20.46 -1.36 11.47
C CYS A 8 20.50 -2.23 10.21
N LEU A 9 19.43 -2.97 9.93
CA LEU A 9 19.34 -3.82 8.73
C LEU A 9 19.54 -3.02 7.44
N ILE A 10 18.84 -1.89 7.29
CA ILE A 10 18.99 -1.02 6.14
C ILE A 10 20.41 -0.45 6.07
N SER A 11 20.99 -0.03 7.19
CA SER A 11 22.39 0.44 7.22
C SER A 11 23.35 -0.64 6.68
N ASP A 12 23.23 -1.87 7.17
CA ASP A 12 24.09 -2.99 6.76
C ASP A 12 23.93 -3.31 5.26
N MET A 13 22.70 -3.24 4.73
CA MET A 13 22.42 -3.46 3.30
C MET A 13 23.03 -2.38 2.41
N TRP A 14 23.03 -1.12 2.84
CA TRP A 14 23.46 0.03 2.02
C TRP A 14 24.94 0.39 2.17
N LEU A 15 25.65 -0.19 3.15
CA LEU A 15 27.11 -0.03 3.27
C LEU A 15 27.87 -0.74 2.14
N GLY A 16 27.29 -1.79 1.54
CA GLY A 16 27.91 -2.54 0.45
C GLY A 16 29.11 -3.40 0.87
N GLU A 17 29.32 -3.61 2.18
CA GLU A 17 30.42 -4.41 2.72
C GLU A 17 30.12 -5.92 2.73
N LEU A 18 28.85 -6.30 2.61
CA LEU A 18 28.37 -7.68 2.74
C LEU A 18 27.53 -8.07 1.52
N ASP A 19 27.79 -9.26 0.97
CA ASP A 19 26.98 -9.83 -0.12
C ASP A 19 25.58 -10.27 0.35
N CYS A 20 25.42 -10.56 1.65
CA CYS A 20 24.16 -10.95 2.25
C CYS A 20 24.10 -10.52 3.72
N VAL A 21 22.93 -10.01 4.15
CA VAL A 21 22.71 -9.46 5.49
C VAL A 21 21.73 -10.31 6.29
N SER A 22 22.08 -10.61 7.54
CA SER A 22 21.24 -11.43 8.41
C SER A 22 20.03 -10.67 8.96
N LEU A 23 18.82 -11.13 8.61
CA LEU A 23 17.54 -10.58 9.07
C LEU A 23 17.17 -10.93 10.53
N LYS A 24 17.97 -11.74 11.24
CA LYS A 24 17.61 -12.32 12.55
C LYS A 24 17.20 -11.28 13.60
N GLY A 25 17.93 -10.16 13.67
CA GLY A 25 17.65 -9.09 14.63
C GLY A 25 16.29 -8.45 14.39
N PHE A 26 16.02 -8.10 13.13
CA PHE A 26 14.75 -7.52 12.72
C PHE A 26 13.58 -8.51 12.84
N HIS A 27 13.75 -9.73 12.34
CA HIS A 27 12.74 -10.79 12.43
C HIS A 27 12.35 -11.09 13.89
N SER A 28 13.33 -11.19 14.80
CA SER A 28 13.07 -11.38 16.24
C SER A 28 12.30 -10.20 16.84
N ALA A 29 12.72 -8.97 16.55
CA ALA A 29 12.07 -7.78 17.07
C ALA A 29 10.63 -7.62 16.55
N LEU A 30 10.38 -7.91 15.28
CA LEU A 30 9.05 -7.87 14.69
C LEU A 30 8.17 -9.02 15.22
N GLY A 31 8.72 -10.23 15.32
CA GLY A 31 8.01 -11.42 15.82
C GLY A 31 7.51 -11.28 17.26
N LYS A 32 8.24 -10.57 18.13
CA LYS A 32 7.78 -10.22 19.49
C LYS A 32 6.49 -9.38 19.48
N ARG A 33 6.30 -8.55 18.46
CA ARG A 33 5.16 -7.64 18.34
C ARG A 33 4.00 -8.28 17.56
N TYR A 34 4.32 -9.07 16.55
CA TYR A 34 3.39 -9.79 15.70
C TYR A 34 3.74 -11.29 15.72
N PRO A 35 3.18 -12.06 16.69
CA PRO A 35 3.52 -13.47 16.86
C PRO A 35 3.30 -14.35 15.63
N THR A 36 2.42 -13.94 14.71
CA THR A 36 2.21 -14.61 13.41
C THR A 36 3.51 -14.71 12.60
N PHE A 37 4.33 -13.65 12.58
CA PHE A 37 5.63 -13.62 11.89
C PHE A 37 6.76 -14.28 12.68
N SER A 38 6.52 -14.75 13.91
CA SER A 38 7.52 -15.56 14.63
C SER A 38 7.55 -17.01 14.15
N LYS A 39 6.46 -17.48 13.53
CA LYS A 39 6.35 -18.83 13.00
C LYS A 39 7.11 -18.93 11.67
N ARG A 40 7.76 -20.06 11.44
CA ARG A 40 8.43 -20.37 10.16
C ARG A 40 7.44 -20.93 9.14
N THR A 41 6.33 -20.22 8.94
CA THR A 41 5.31 -20.54 7.93
C THR A 41 5.31 -19.44 6.87
N GLN A 42 4.82 -19.75 5.68
CA GLN A 42 4.56 -18.73 4.65
C GLN A 42 3.55 -17.70 5.17
N GLN A 43 3.71 -16.45 4.75
CA GLN A 43 2.90 -15.31 5.19
C GLN A 43 2.66 -14.37 4.02
N ASP A 44 1.60 -13.56 4.11
CA ASP A 44 1.28 -12.58 3.09
C ASP A 44 2.21 -11.38 3.15
N ALA A 45 2.90 -11.09 2.04
CA ALA A 45 3.81 -9.94 1.93
C ALA A 45 3.11 -8.58 2.15
N GLN A 46 1.81 -8.47 1.81
CA GLN A 46 1.02 -7.26 2.03
C GLN A 46 0.75 -7.04 3.53
N GLU A 47 0.38 -8.10 4.25
CA GLU A 47 0.19 -8.02 5.71
C GLU A 47 1.49 -7.66 6.41
N PHE A 48 2.59 -8.32 6.02
CA PHE A 48 3.92 -8.02 6.54
C PHE A 48 4.30 -6.55 6.32
N LEU A 49 4.13 -6.04 5.09
CA LEU A 49 4.40 -4.64 4.75
C LEU A 49 3.61 -3.67 5.65
N MET A 50 2.31 -3.91 5.82
CA MET A 50 1.47 -3.04 6.66
C MET A 50 1.94 -3.03 8.12
N CYS A 51 2.30 -4.18 8.68
CA CYS A 51 2.85 -4.26 10.02
C CYS A 51 4.17 -3.49 10.15
N VAL A 52 5.08 -3.64 9.18
CA VAL A 52 6.37 -2.91 9.19
C VAL A 52 6.16 -1.40 9.09
N LEU A 53 5.33 -0.93 8.16
CA LEU A 53 5.04 0.51 8.01
C LEU A 53 4.38 1.10 9.26
N ASN A 54 3.48 0.37 9.91
CA ASN A 54 2.86 0.80 11.16
C ASN A 54 3.88 0.93 12.30
N GLU A 55 4.78 -0.04 12.48
CA GLU A 55 5.83 0.05 13.51
C GLU A 55 6.79 1.20 13.27
N LEU A 56 7.17 1.43 12.01
CA LEU A 56 8.01 2.57 11.64
C LEU A 56 7.28 3.90 11.88
N HIS A 57 5.99 3.96 11.54
CA HIS A 57 5.18 5.15 11.75
C HIS A 57 5.15 5.53 13.24
N GLU A 58 4.75 4.60 14.10
CA GLU A 58 4.60 4.83 15.55
C GLU A 58 5.93 5.19 16.21
N ALA A 59 7.01 4.51 15.83
CA ALA A 59 8.34 4.80 16.35
C ALA A 59 8.82 6.22 15.96
N LEU A 60 8.65 6.61 14.70
CA LEU A 60 9.17 7.88 14.18
C LEU A 60 8.27 9.08 14.54
N LYS A 61 6.96 8.86 14.73
CA LYS A 61 6.02 9.83 15.31
C LYS A 61 6.40 10.20 16.74
N THR A 62 6.76 9.20 17.54
CA THR A 62 7.14 9.37 18.96
C THR A 62 8.39 10.24 19.11
N VAL A 63 9.42 10.00 18.30
CA VAL A 63 10.68 10.77 18.32
C VAL A 63 10.42 12.25 18.02
N ARG A 64 9.59 12.56 17.01
CA ARG A 64 9.26 13.95 16.66
C ARG A 64 8.55 14.67 17.79
N THR A 65 7.59 14.01 18.44
CA THR A 65 6.84 14.55 19.58
C THR A 65 7.76 14.84 20.78
N GLN A 66 8.72 13.95 21.05
CA GLN A 66 9.71 14.14 22.11
C GLN A 66 10.71 15.26 21.80
N LEU A 67 11.17 15.38 20.56
CA LEU A 67 12.06 16.47 20.11
C LEU A 67 11.36 17.83 20.20
N TRP A 68 10.07 17.92 19.85
CA TRP A 68 9.27 19.13 20.01
C TRP A 68 9.12 19.53 21.49
N LYS A 69 8.86 18.59 22.38
CA LYS A 69 8.83 18.86 23.83
C LYS A 69 10.18 19.33 24.38
N ARG A 70 11.30 18.80 23.86
CA ARG A 70 12.66 19.21 24.27
C ARG A 70 13.09 20.57 23.74
N ARG A 71 12.57 21.04 22.59
CA ARG A 71 12.90 22.35 22.01
C ARG A 71 12.19 23.53 22.67
N GLY A 72 11.43 23.32 23.75
CA GLY A 72 10.97 24.42 24.62
C GLY A 72 10.01 25.41 23.96
N VAL A 73 9.20 24.99 22.98
CA VAL A 73 8.10 25.82 22.50
C VAL A 73 6.91 25.65 23.45
N THR A 74 6.92 26.41 24.54
CA THR A 74 5.77 26.57 25.44
C THR A 74 4.81 27.60 24.86
N ASP A 75 4.17 27.30 23.73
CA ASP A 75 2.99 28.07 23.33
C ASP A 75 1.78 27.51 24.08
N ALA A 76 1.58 28.06 25.26
CA ALA A 76 0.36 27.98 26.03
C ALA A 76 -0.76 28.77 25.32
N LYS A 77 -1.15 28.32 24.12
CA LYS A 77 -2.38 28.71 23.39
C LYS A 77 -2.64 27.92 22.10
N ALA A 78 -1.99 26.77 21.90
CA ALA A 78 -2.44 25.83 20.89
C ALA A 78 -3.75 25.17 21.36
N SER A 79 -4.82 25.49 20.64
CA SER A 79 -6.14 24.87 20.66
C SER A 79 -6.13 23.37 20.98
N ARG A 80 -7.24 22.86 21.52
CA ARG A 80 -7.66 21.44 21.50
C ARG A 80 -7.82 20.88 20.07
N GLY A 81 -6.87 21.14 19.18
CA GLY A 81 -6.75 20.60 17.84
C GLY A 81 -5.68 19.52 17.88
N SER A 82 -6.08 18.31 17.48
CA SER A 82 -5.22 17.13 17.31
C SER A 82 -3.82 17.51 16.82
N VAL A 83 -2.77 17.21 17.60
CA VAL A 83 -1.40 17.24 17.08
C VAL A 83 -1.35 16.23 15.94
N SER A 84 -1.27 16.72 14.70
CA SER A 84 -1.26 15.90 13.51
C SER A 84 -0.20 14.80 13.65
N GLU A 85 -0.67 13.56 13.76
CA GLU A 85 0.09 12.34 14.02
C GLU A 85 0.97 11.95 12.82
N THR A 86 1.90 12.81 12.42
CA THR A 86 2.67 12.62 11.17
C THR A 86 4.08 12.11 11.43
N SER A 87 4.49 11.14 10.63
CA SER A 87 5.87 10.67 10.51
C SER A 87 6.33 10.70 9.05
N ILE A 88 7.59 10.34 8.80
CA ILE A 88 8.08 10.16 7.42
C ILE A 88 7.26 9.12 6.66
N ILE A 89 6.69 8.12 7.34
CA ILE A 89 5.85 7.09 6.72
C ILE A 89 4.57 7.72 6.13
N THR A 90 3.89 8.59 6.88
CA THR A 90 2.68 9.29 6.37
C THR A 90 3.01 10.38 5.35
N GLN A 91 4.24 10.87 5.32
CA GLN A 91 4.67 11.82 4.30
C GLN A 91 4.93 11.11 2.96
N LEU A 92 5.55 9.93 3.02
CA LEU A 92 5.92 9.17 1.83
C LEU A 92 4.75 8.35 1.28
N PHE A 93 4.07 7.57 2.12
CA PHE A 93 3.16 6.51 1.68
C PHE A 93 1.67 6.80 1.90
N GLU A 94 1.30 7.77 2.74
CA GLU A 94 -0.10 8.03 3.04
C GLU A 94 -0.76 8.95 2.00
N GLY A 95 -1.70 8.38 1.25
CA GLY A 95 -2.66 9.09 0.42
C GLY A 95 -4.01 9.26 1.12
N GLN A 96 -4.89 10.04 0.48
CA GLN A 96 -6.28 10.20 0.92
C GLN A 96 -7.22 9.93 -0.25
N LEU A 97 -8.23 9.11 0.04
CA LEU A 97 -9.42 8.93 -0.77
C LEU A 97 -10.56 9.75 -0.18
N SER A 98 -11.55 10.01 -1.02
CA SER A 98 -12.78 10.65 -0.65
C SER A 98 -13.92 9.94 -1.36
N TYR A 99 -14.79 9.31 -0.55
CA TYR A 99 -15.96 8.60 -1.04
C TYR A 99 -17.18 9.51 -1.01
N ASP A 100 -17.69 9.83 -2.20
CA ASP A 100 -18.97 10.49 -2.35
C ASP A 100 -20.08 9.45 -2.27
N ILE A 101 -20.87 9.54 -1.22
CA ILE A 101 -21.97 8.63 -0.92
C ILE A 101 -23.29 9.38 -1.15
N THR A 102 -23.97 9.05 -2.23
CA THR A 102 -25.21 9.70 -2.67
C THR A 102 -26.39 8.81 -2.37
N CYS A 103 -27.30 9.26 -1.49
CA CYS A 103 -28.57 8.57 -1.25
C CYS A 103 -29.42 8.60 -2.52
N LEU A 104 -29.90 7.45 -2.99
CA LEU A 104 -30.68 7.37 -4.24
C LEU A 104 -32.15 7.82 -4.08
N GLU A 105 -32.63 7.98 -2.85
CA GLU A 105 -33.98 8.48 -2.57
C GLU A 105 -34.02 10.01 -2.50
N CYS A 106 -33.15 10.62 -1.68
CA CYS A 106 -33.16 12.08 -1.47
C CYS A 106 -32.07 12.84 -2.24
N ASN A 107 -31.20 12.15 -2.98
CA ASN A 107 -30.07 12.72 -3.75
C ASN A 107 -29.05 13.52 -2.93
N ILE A 108 -29.08 13.42 -1.60
CA ILE A 108 -28.09 14.08 -0.75
C ILE A 108 -26.80 13.28 -0.77
N THR A 109 -25.71 13.98 -1.08
CA THR A 109 -24.35 13.43 -1.10
C THR A 109 -23.64 13.75 0.22
N THR A 110 -23.02 12.73 0.80
CA THR A 110 -22.11 12.88 1.94
C THR A 110 -20.72 12.44 1.54
N ASN A 111 -19.73 13.23 1.94
CA ASN A 111 -18.34 12.93 1.65
C ASN A 111 -17.70 12.20 2.83
N ARG A 112 -16.99 11.10 2.57
CA ARG A 112 -16.23 10.36 3.57
C ARG A 112 -14.75 10.29 3.19
N PRO A 113 -13.88 11.08 3.82
CA PRO A 113 -12.45 10.95 3.61
C PRO A 113 -11.90 9.68 4.27
N GLU A 114 -10.97 9.01 3.62
CA GLU A 114 -10.29 7.81 4.12
C GLU A 114 -8.80 7.87 3.75
N SER A 115 -7.91 7.67 4.74
CA SER A 115 -6.48 7.55 4.49
C SER A 115 -6.11 6.15 4.03
N PHE A 116 -5.13 6.03 3.14
CA PHE A 116 -4.60 4.75 2.71
C PHE A 116 -3.07 4.78 2.61
N THR A 117 -2.44 3.63 2.82
CA THR A 117 -1.00 3.40 2.59
C THR A 117 -0.76 2.48 1.40
N VAL A 118 -1.69 1.55 1.16
CA VAL A 118 -1.65 0.57 0.07
C VAL A 118 -3.05 0.51 -0.56
N LEU A 119 -3.13 0.64 -1.89
CA LEU A 119 -4.38 0.42 -2.62
C LEU A 119 -4.48 -1.03 -3.06
N SER A 120 -5.43 -1.76 -2.47
CA SER A 120 -5.68 -3.16 -2.82
C SER A 120 -6.69 -3.24 -3.98
N LEU A 121 -6.18 -3.42 -5.19
CA LEU A 121 -6.94 -3.37 -6.43
C LEU A 121 -7.61 -4.73 -6.71
N PRO A 122 -8.92 -4.75 -7.04
CA PRO A 122 -9.57 -5.93 -7.57
C PRO A 122 -9.03 -6.25 -8.97
N ILE A 123 -8.94 -7.53 -9.28
CA ILE A 123 -8.53 -8.00 -10.60
C ILE A 123 -9.81 -8.36 -11.37
N PRO A 124 -10.11 -7.73 -12.51
CA PRO A 124 -11.27 -8.09 -13.31
C PRO A 124 -11.16 -9.55 -13.76
N SER A 125 -12.29 -10.27 -13.82
CA SER A 125 -12.34 -11.69 -14.22
C SER A 125 -12.04 -11.91 -15.71
N LYS A 126 -10.79 -11.65 -16.09
CA LYS A 126 -10.22 -11.79 -17.43
C LYS A 126 -8.94 -12.62 -17.34
N SER A 127 -8.56 -13.27 -18.44
CA SER A 127 -7.28 -13.99 -18.54
C SER A 127 -6.08 -13.04 -18.54
N ALA A 128 -6.25 -11.84 -19.09
CA ALA A 128 -5.27 -10.75 -19.06
C ALA A 128 -5.98 -9.40 -18.91
N CYS A 129 -5.33 -8.44 -18.23
CA CYS A 129 -5.80 -7.06 -18.13
C CYS A 129 -4.63 -6.09 -17.92
N SER A 130 -4.91 -4.79 -17.90
CA SER A 130 -3.94 -3.76 -17.53
C SER A 130 -4.11 -3.31 -16.07
N LEU A 131 -3.08 -2.69 -15.48
CA LEU A 131 -3.19 -2.01 -14.19
C LEU A 131 -4.28 -0.93 -14.24
N GLN A 132 -4.43 -0.27 -15.39
CA GLN A 132 -5.49 0.70 -15.62
C GLN A 132 -6.88 0.06 -15.56
N ASP A 133 -7.05 -1.19 -15.99
CA ASP A 133 -8.33 -1.89 -15.84
C ASP A 133 -8.64 -2.20 -14.37
N CYS A 134 -7.62 -2.60 -13.58
CA CYS A 134 -7.77 -2.79 -12.14
C CYS A 134 -8.13 -1.49 -11.42
N LEU A 135 -7.50 -0.37 -11.80
CA LEU A 135 -7.83 0.97 -11.29
C LEU A 135 -9.24 1.40 -11.69
N LYS A 136 -9.65 1.18 -12.94
CA LYS A 136 -11.03 1.43 -13.39
C LYS A 136 -12.02 0.64 -12.56
N CYS A 137 -11.77 -0.65 -12.30
CA CYS A 137 -12.63 -1.47 -11.44
C CYS A 137 -12.67 -0.94 -10.00
N PHE A 138 -11.55 -0.48 -9.45
CA PHE A 138 -11.50 0.09 -8.09
C PHE A 138 -12.29 1.39 -7.96
N PHE A 139 -12.16 2.30 -8.95
CA PHE A 139 -12.80 3.62 -8.94
C PHE A 139 -14.16 3.67 -9.63
N GLN A 140 -14.65 2.52 -10.10
CA GLN A 140 -15.98 2.41 -10.66
C GLN A 140 -17.02 2.76 -9.59
N GLN A 141 -18.00 3.58 -9.96
CA GLN A 141 -19.12 3.86 -9.07
C GLN A 141 -19.87 2.56 -8.78
N ASP A 142 -20.06 2.27 -7.49
CA ASP A 142 -20.81 1.12 -7.01
C ASP A 142 -22.15 1.56 -6.41
N THR A 143 -23.11 0.65 -6.31
CA THR A 143 -24.40 0.90 -5.67
C THR A 143 -24.60 -0.05 -4.49
N LEU A 144 -24.65 0.53 -3.31
CA LEU A 144 -24.95 -0.18 -2.08
C LEU A 144 -26.45 -0.47 -2.02
N THR A 145 -26.81 -1.74 -2.23
CA THR A 145 -28.20 -2.22 -2.24
C THR A 145 -28.38 -3.35 -1.22
N TRP A 146 -29.65 -3.70 -0.94
CA TRP A 146 -30.02 -4.84 -0.09
C TRP A 146 -29.36 -4.79 1.30
N ASN A 147 -28.52 -5.77 1.61
CA ASN A 147 -27.86 -5.89 2.93
C ASN A 147 -26.82 -4.80 3.17
N ASN A 148 -26.39 -4.08 2.13
CA ASN A 148 -25.36 -3.03 2.21
C ASN A 148 -25.94 -1.61 2.27
N GLN A 149 -27.27 -1.47 2.36
CA GLN A 149 -27.93 -0.16 2.48
C GLN A 149 -27.39 0.66 3.63
N ILE A 150 -27.24 1.97 3.40
CA ILE A 150 -26.75 2.91 4.40
C ILE A 150 -27.89 3.63 5.08
N HIS A 151 -27.72 3.96 6.36
CA HIS A 151 -28.68 4.82 7.05
C HIS A 151 -28.53 6.27 6.57
N CYS A 152 -29.55 6.81 5.92
CA CYS A 152 -29.57 8.21 5.50
C CYS A 152 -30.15 9.09 6.61
N SER A 153 -29.36 10.03 7.12
CA SER A 153 -29.77 10.95 8.19
C SER A 153 -30.96 11.83 7.83
N TRP A 154 -31.18 12.07 6.53
CA TRP A 154 -32.28 12.89 6.03
C TRP A 154 -33.57 12.08 5.81
N CYS A 155 -33.46 10.84 5.32
CA CYS A 155 -34.61 9.94 5.16
C CYS A 155 -35.00 9.24 6.47
N GLY A 156 -34.11 9.23 7.47
CA GLY A 156 -34.31 8.56 8.76
C GLY A 156 -34.36 7.03 8.68
N THR A 157 -33.96 6.45 7.55
CA THR A 157 -34.11 5.01 7.23
C THR A 157 -32.92 4.52 6.40
N LYS A 158 -32.81 3.19 6.26
CA LYS A 158 -31.83 2.57 5.36
C LYS A 158 -32.25 2.79 3.91
N GLN A 159 -31.31 3.25 3.09
CA GLN A 159 -31.54 3.60 1.70
C GLN A 159 -30.43 3.03 0.82
N ASP A 160 -30.78 2.77 -0.43
CA ASP A 160 -29.78 2.49 -1.46
C ASP A 160 -28.94 3.74 -1.72
N ALA A 161 -27.65 3.54 -1.97
CA ALA A 161 -26.74 4.66 -2.19
C ALA A 161 -25.70 4.35 -3.27
N ALA A 162 -25.44 5.33 -4.13
CA ALA A 162 -24.29 5.29 -5.03
C ALA A 162 -23.03 5.75 -4.28
N VAL A 163 -21.93 5.03 -4.46
CA VAL A 163 -20.63 5.32 -3.86
C VAL A 163 -19.58 5.45 -4.95
N LYS A 164 -18.83 6.55 -4.91
CA LYS A 164 -17.71 6.78 -5.83
C LYS A 164 -16.49 7.28 -5.06
N GLY A 165 -15.38 6.57 -5.19
CA GLY A 165 -14.09 6.99 -4.63
C GLY A 165 -13.37 7.95 -5.57
N THR A 166 -12.63 8.90 -4.99
CA THR A 166 -11.70 9.79 -5.69
C THR A 166 -10.45 9.99 -4.85
N ILE A 167 -9.28 10.14 -5.49
CA ILE A 167 -8.03 10.47 -4.81
C ILE A 167 -8.01 11.98 -4.53
N THR A 168 -8.00 12.36 -3.25
CA THR A 168 -7.87 13.76 -2.78
C THR A 168 -6.47 14.09 -2.27
N LYS A 169 -5.60 13.10 -2.12
CA LYS A 169 -4.17 13.31 -1.90
C LYS A 169 -3.43 12.08 -2.40
N ALA A 170 -2.62 12.24 -3.44
CA ALA A 170 -1.74 11.16 -3.89
C ALA A 170 -0.48 11.11 -2.99
N PRO A 171 -0.02 9.92 -2.56
CA PRO A 171 1.21 9.79 -1.76
C PRO A 171 2.45 10.02 -2.63
N GLN A 172 3.61 10.30 -2.03
CA GLN A 172 4.85 10.41 -2.81
C GLN A 172 5.28 9.06 -3.41
N ILE A 173 5.05 7.98 -2.68
CA ILE A 173 5.25 6.60 -3.12
C ILE A 173 3.91 5.90 -3.01
N ILE A 174 3.38 5.42 -4.13
CA ILE A 174 2.10 4.69 -4.16
C ILE A 174 2.35 3.19 -4.29
N ILE A 175 1.65 2.43 -3.46
CA ILE A 175 1.77 0.97 -3.43
C ILE A 175 0.45 0.37 -3.88
N PHE A 176 0.50 -0.41 -4.96
CA PHE A 176 -0.64 -1.20 -5.41
C PHE A 176 -0.46 -2.66 -4.98
N HIS A 177 -1.46 -3.17 -4.27
CA HIS A 177 -1.60 -4.59 -4.00
C HIS A 177 -2.60 -5.20 -4.98
N LEU A 178 -2.18 -6.21 -5.74
CA LEU A 178 -3.05 -6.93 -6.66
C LEU A 178 -3.75 -8.06 -5.90
N LYS A 179 -5.07 -7.97 -5.71
CA LYS A 179 -5.87 -8.95 -4.94
C LYS A 179 -5.95 -10.31 -5.65
N ARG A 180 -4.85 -11.05 -5.66
CA ARG A 180 -4.75 -12.36 -6.34
C ARG A 180 -5.37 -13.49 -5.54
N PHE A 181 -5.51 -13.36 -4.23
CA PHE A 181 -6.06 -14.44 -3.41
C PHE A 181 -7.56 -14.23 -3.18
N GLU A 182 -8.35 -15.22 -3.60
CA GLU A 182 -9.80 -15.25 -3.40
C GLU A 182 -10.19 -16.44 -2.52
N TRP A 183 -11.07 -16.18 -1.55
CA TRP A 183 -11.71 -17.24 -0.77
C TRP A 183 -12.93 -17.79 -1.52
N GLN A 184 -12.82 -18.99 -2.09
CA GLN A 184 -13.95 -19.70 -2.69
C GLN A 184 -14.51 -20.77 -1.75
N GLY A 185 -15.11 -20.33 -0.64
CA GLY A 185 -15.88 -21.18 0.28
C GLY A 185 -15.03 -22.15 1.10
N LYS A 186 -14.39 -23.14 0.47
CA LYS A 186 -13.56 -24.19 1.11
C LYS A 186 -12.08 -24.16 0.70
N HIS A 187 -11.73 -23.47 -0.39
CA HIS A 187 -10.35 -23.42 -0.87
C HIS A 187 -9.96 -21.98 -1.22
N ASN A 188 -8.70 -21.65 -0.93
CA ASN A 188 -8.06 -20.45 -1.43
C ASN A 188 -7.68 -20.67 -2.91
N ARG A 189 -8.03 -19.71 -3.76
CA ARG A 189 -7.59 -19.70 -5.16
C ARG A 189 -6.71 -18.48 -5.41
N LYS A 190 -5.58 -18.70 -6.07
CA LYS A 190 -4.72 -17.64 -6.59
C LYS A 190 -5.08 -17.34 -8.04
N LEU A 191 -5.34 -16.08 -8.35
CA LEU A 191 -5.55 -15.57 -9.70
C LEU A 191 -4.21 -15.44 -10.42
N SER A 192 -4.07 -16.19 -11.51
CA SER A 192 -2.93 -16.15 -12.43
C SER A 192 -3.17 -15.20 -13.61
N THR A 193 -4.06 -14.22 -13.48
CA THR A 193 -4.31 -13.22 -14.51
C THR A 193 -3.02 -12.46 -14.80
N ASP A 194 -2.68 -12.35 -16.09
CA ASP A 194 -1.55 -11.55 -16.54
C ASP A 194 -1.95 -10.06 -16.50
N ILE A 195 -1.20 -9.25 -15.75
CA ILE A 195 -1.52 -7.84 -15.53
C ILE A 195 -0.40 -6.99 -16.09
N CYS A 196 -0.67 -6.31 -17.20
CA CYS A 196 0.25 -5.35 -17.80
C CYS A 196 0.31 -4.07 -16.96
N TYR A 197 1.49 -3.71 -16.43
CA TYR A 197 1.69 -2.48 -15.65
C TYR A 197 2.78 -1.59 -16.27
N PRO A 198 2.55 -0.26 -16.36
CA PRO A 198 3.50 0.66 -16.98
C PRO A 198 4.75 0.83 -16.11
N LEU A 199 5.95 0.73 -16.68
CA LEU A 199 7.18 0.95 -15.90
C LEU A 199 7.45 2.44 -15.62
N SER A 200 6.85 3.34 -16.39
CA SER A 200 6.94 4.80 -16.25
C SER A 200 5.64 5.45 -16.70
N ASN A 201 5.46 6.73 -16.37
CA ASN A 201 4.35 7.58 -16.80
C ASN A 201 2.97 6.99 -16.44
N LEU A 202 2.85 6.40 -15.24
CA LEU A 202 1.55 6.00 -14.70
C LEU A 202 0.76 7.26 -14.33
N ASP A 203 -0.34 7.48 -15.04
CA ASP A 203 -1.25 8.61 -14.81
C ASP A 203 -2.44 8.20 -13.91
N LEU A 204 -2.58 8.92 -12.79
CA LEU A 204 -3.69 8.78 -11.84
C LEU A 204 -4.67 9.96 -11.90
N SER A 205 -4.46 10.91 -12.80
CA SER A 205 -5.34 12.07 -13.01
C SER A 205 -6.81 11.68 -13.24
N PRO A 206 -7.16 10.57 -13.94
CA PRO A 206 -8.57 10.21 -14.16
C PRO A 206 -9.33 9.85 -12.88
N TYR A 207 -8.61 9.51 -11.81
CA TYR A 207 -9.16 9.07 -10.52
C TYR A 207 -8.97 10.12 -9.42
N SER A 208 -8.33 11.25 -9.74
CA SER A 208 -7.94 12.27 -8.77
C SER A 208 -8.86 13.49 -8.83
N SER A 209 -9.01 14.19 -7.70
CA SER A 209 -9.78 15.43 -7.68
C SER A 209 -9.07 16.54 -8.48
N PRO A 210 -9.79 17.42 -9.18
CA PRO A 210 -9.18 18.50 -9.96
C PRO A 210 -8.31 19.45 -9.12
N LEU A 211 -8.64 19.60 -7.84
CA LEU A 211 -7.94 20.48 -6.89
C LEU A 211 -6.56 19.93 -6.47
N THR A 212 -6.33 18.64 -6.67
CA THR A 212 -5.09 17.94 -6.27
C THR A 212 -4.20 17.58 -7.44
N CYS A 213 -4.64 17.86 -8.67
CA CYS A 213 -3.91 17.58 -9.88
C CYS A 213 -2.79 18.60 -10.09
N LYS A 214 -1.66 18.39 -9.42
CA LYS A 214 -0.38 18.57 -10.12
C LYS A 214 -0.19 17.32 -10.98
N GLU A 215 0.41 17.46 -12.15
CA GLU A 215 0.79 16.35 -13.04
C GLU A 215 1.76 15.42 -12.30
N VAL A 216 1.24 14.49 -11.50
CA VAL A 216 2.05 13.49 -10.78
C VAL A 216 2.09 12.25 -11.63
N GLU A 217 3.17 12.10 -12.39
CA GLU A 217 3.51 10.88 -13.10
C GLU A 217 4.30 9.97 -12.16
N TYR A 218 3.89 8.71 -12.06
CA TYR A 218 4.63 7.72 -11.29
C TYR A 218 5.48 6.81 -12.16
N SER A 219 6.61 6.37 -11.62
CA SER A 219 7.51 5.42 -12.26
C SER A 219 7.78 4.24 -11.34
N LEU A 220 7.69 3.04 -11.87
CA LEU A 220 7.85 1.82 -11.09
C LEU A 220 9.29 1.73 -10.55
N CYS A 221 9.43 1.53 -9.24
CA CYS A 221 10.72 1.40 -8.57
C CYS A 221 10.95 0.00 -7.98
N ALA A 222 9.89 -0.73 -7.63
CA ALA A 222 10.00 -2.12 -7.18
C ALA A 222 8.74 -2.95 -7.45
N VAL A 223 8.93 -4.26 -7.57
CA VAL A 223 7.87 -5.27 -7.69
C VAL A 223 8.13 -6.37 -6.69
N VAL A 224 7.13 -6.76 -5.91
CA VAL A 224 7.17 -8.03 -5.17
C VAL A 224 6.41 -9.06 -5.99
N ASN A 225 7.09 -10.12 -6.40
CA ASN A 225 6.50 -11.24 -7.12
C ASN A 225 6.14 -12.37 -6.16
N HIS A 226 5.11 -13.13 -6.49
CA HIS A 226 4.73 -14.33 -5.76
C HIS A 226 4.49 -15.48 -6.72
N SER A 227 5.16 -16.61 -6.52
CA SER A 227 4.94 -17.87 -7.23
C SER A 227 4.36 -18.93 -6.29
N GLY A 228 3.68 -19.94 -6.82
CA GLY A 228 3.05 -20.98 -5.98
C GLY A 228 1.73 -20.53 -5.32
N SER A 229 1.33 -21.26 -4.28
CA SER A 229 0.07 -21.11 -3.54
C SER A 229 0.23 -20.27 -2.28
N LEU A 230 -0.85 -19.99 -1.55
CA LEU A 230 -0.79 -19.20 -0.31
C LEU A 230 -0.04 -19.91 0.83
N ASP A 231 -0.23 -21.24 0.94
CA ASP A 231 0.38 -22.05 2.00
C ASP A 231 1.77 -22.61 1.61
N ASP A 232 2.07 -22.64 0.31
CA ASP A 232 3.32 -23.13 -0.27
C ASP A 232 3.65 -22.32 -1.53
N GLY A 233 4.33 -21.20 -1.31
CA GLY A 233 4.69 -20.24 -2.34
C GLY A 233 6.08 -19.65 -2.10
N HIS A 234 6.53 -18.80 -3.02
CA HIS A 234 7.84 -18.17 -2.95
C HIS A 234 7.75 -16.71 -3.41
N TYR A 235 8.31 -15.82 -2.60
CA TYR A 235 8.34 -14.38 -2.87
C TYR A 235 9.72 -13.98 -3.36
N THR A 236 9.77 -13.18 -4.42
CA THR A 236 11.00 -12.53 -4.90
C THR A 236 10.73 -11.04 -5.11
N ALA A 237 11.77 -10.22 -5.22
CA ALA A 237 11.63 -8.79 -5.45
C ALA A 237 12.43 -8.35 -6.67
N PHE A 238 11.84 -7.51 -7.51
CA PHE A 238 12.56 -6.76 -8.52
C PHE A 238 12.72 -5.33 -8.04
N CYS A 239 13.94 -4.83 -8.01
CA CYS A 239 14.26 -3.49 -7.53
C CYS A 239 15.04 -2.72 -8.60
N LYS A 240 14.65 -1.46 -8.82
CA LYS A 240 15.38 -0.55 -9.68
C LYS A 240 16.44 0.19 -8.87
N HIS A 241 17.69 0.13 -9.32
CA HIS A 241 18.79 0.81 -8.66
C HIS A 241 18.72 2.32 -8.94
N SER A 242 18.68 3.15 -7.89
CA SER A 242 18.41 4.60 -8.00
C SER A 242 19.46 5.42 -8.75
N VAL A 243 20.69 4.92 -8.87
CA VAL A 243 21.79 5.60 -9.57
C VAL A 243 21.97 5.12 -11.01
N THR A 244 22.04 3.80 -11.23
CA THR A 244 22.28 3.22 -12.56
C THR A 244 21.00 3.05 -13.37
N GLU A 245 19.83 3.13 -12.71
CA GLU A 245 18.51 2.88 -13.30
C GLU A 245 18.31 1.43 -13.81
N ASP A 246 19.23 0.52 -13.48
CA ASP A 246 19.16 -0.89 -13.83
C ASP A 246 18.23 -1.67 -12.89
N TRP A 247 17.67 -2.76 -13.40
CA TRP A 247 16.82 -3.66 -12.61
C TRP A 247 17.60 -4.85 -12.09
N TYR A 248 17.29 -5.23 -10.86
CA TYR A 248 17.84 -6.41 -10.20
C TYR A 248 16.73 -7.29 -9.66
N SER A 249 16.86 -8.60 -9.85
CA SER A 249 16.06 -9.63 -9.19
C SER A 249 16.76 -10.08 -7.91
N CYS A 250 16.09 -9.89 -6.79
CA CYS A 250 16.46 -10.33 -5.46
C CYS A 250 15.64 -11.58 -5.12
N ASP A 251 16.30 -12.74 -5.14
CA ASP A 251 15.77 -14.03 -4.74
C ASP A 251 16.55 -14.52 -3.51
N ASP A 252 16.00 -14.24 -2.32
CA ASP A 252 16.66 -14.42 -1.03
C ASP A 252 18.07 -13.80 -0.98
N ALA A 253 19.12 -14.63 -0.97
CA ALA A 253 20.51 -14.21 -0.93
C ALA A 253 21.13 -13.98 -2.32
N GLN A 254 20.39 -14.27 -3.40
CA GLN A 254 20.87 -14.13 -4.78
C GLN A 254 20.34 -12.84 -5.39
N ILE A 255 21.26 -11.99 -5.83
CA ILE A 255 20.95 -10.75 -6.56
C ILE A 255 21.48 -10.90 -7.97
N THR A 256 20.60 -10.73 -8.96
CA THR A 256 20.94 -10.86 -10.38
C THR A 256 20.44 -9.66 -11.16
N ASN A 257 21.25 -9.11 -12.06
CA ASN A 257 20.80 -8.05 -12.96
C ASN A 257 19.82 -8.64 -13.99
N ILE A 258 18.72 -7.93 -14.26
CA ILE A 258 17.69 -8.34 -15.21
C ILE A 258 17.41 -7.21 -16.22
N PRO A 259 17.11 -7.53 -17.48
CA PRO A 259 16.71 -6.51 -18.45
C PRO A 259 15.31 -5.96 -18.11
N THR A 260 15.06 -4.71 -18.48
CA THR A 260 13.77 -4.03 -18.27
C THR A 260 12.57 -4.80 -18.81
N SER A 261 12.75 -5.56 -19.90
CA SER A 261 11.71 -6.41 -20.50
C SER A 261 11.26 -7.56 -19.59
N SER A 262 12.10 -8.00 -18.65
CA SER A 262 11.80 -9.09 -17.72
C SER A 262 11.10 -8.60 -16.44
N VAL A 263 10.98 -7.29 -16.25
CA VAL A 263 10.33 -6.71 -15.06
C VAL A 263 8.83 -6.96 -15.09
N GLN A 264 8.24 -7.12 -16.28
CA GLN A 264 6.84 -7.45 -16.50
C GLN A 264 6.61 -8.94 -16.26
N THR A 265 5.84 -9.29 -15.21
CA THR A 265 5.57 -10.69 -14.84
C THR A 265 4.09 -10.92 -14.51
N ASP A 266 3.64 -12.15 -14.73
CA ASP A 266 2.32 -12.64 -14.30
C ASP A 266 2.26 -12.93 -12.78
N THR A 267 3.42 -12.98 -12.13
CA THR A 267 3.57 -13.24 -10.69
C THR A 267 3.62 -11.97 -9.84
N ALA A 268 3.62 -10.78 -10.45
CA ALA A 268 3.61 -9.51 -9.73
C ALA A 268 2.45 -9.43 -8.73
N TYR A 269 2.75 -9.09 -7.48
CA TYR A 269 1.83 -9.09 -6.35
C TYR A 269 1.70 -7.71 -5.69
N LEU A 270 2.82 -7.04 -5.41
CA LEU A 270 2.88 -5.64 -4.99
C LEU A 270 3.67 -4.83 -6.01
N LEU A 271 3.17 -3.65 -6.37
CA LEU A 271 3.85 -2.70 -7.25
C LEU A 271 4.13 -1.41 -6.48
N PHE A 272 5.39 -0.97 -6.48
CA PHE A 272 5.85 0.26 -5.83
C PHE A 272 6.20 1.29 -6.89
N TYR A 273 5.54 2.44 -6.82
CA TYR A 273 5.57 3.53 -7.79
C TYR A 273 5.92 4.84 -7.11
#